data_AF-A0A835JQT5-F1
#
_entry.id   AF-A0A835JQT5-F1
#
_cell.length_a   1.000
_cell.length_b   1.000
_cell.length_c   1.000
_cell.angle_alpha   90.00
_cell.angle_beta   90.00
_cell.angle_gamma   90.00
#
_symmetry.space_group_name_H-M   'P 1'
#
loop_
_entity.id
_entity.type
_entity.pdbx_description
1 polymer ?
#
loop_
_entity_poly.entity_id
_entity_poly.type
_entity_poly.pdbx_seq_one_letter_code
_entity_poly.pdbx_strand_id
1 'polypeptide(L)'
;MMPGKISLAFFSLITLALILPSRAQDSPQDYLDAHNTARAAVGVGPLTWDTTVQAYAQNYANQRAGDCNLVHSSGPYGENLAWGSADLSGTDAVKMWVDEKAYYDYDSNSCAADQQCGHYTQVVWGNSARLGCAKVKCSTGGTFIGCNYDPPGNYDANMKQALQSCASRYDAIIKEDIPESLQALRLGIYKFAEGGTTDAAFEAKSCEEEFRRCKSPVLADMNRVVHDVSIVAASIVQTILSD
;
A
#
# COMPACT_ATOMS: atom_id res chain seq x y z
N MET A 1 83.72 -25.94 19.27
CA MET A 1 83.52 -24.49 19.02
C MET A 1 82.46 -24.34 17.92
N MET A 2 81.25 -23.92 18.31
CA MET A 2 80.22 -23.16 17.56
C MET A 2 79.70 -23.63 16.16
N PRO A 3 78.47 -23.20 15.76
CA PRO A 3 77.38 -24.10 15.36
C PRO A 3 76.99 -24.06 13.86
N GLY A 4 76.30 -25.11 13.39
CA GLY A 4 75.66 -25.20 12.06
C GLY A 4 74.13 -25.15 12.16
N LYS A 5 73.56 -24.02 11.73
CA LYS A 5 72.21 -23.48 11.95
C LYS A 5 71.01 -24.34 11.50
N ILE A 6 69.97 -24.31 12.35
CA ILE A 6 68.55 -24.58 12.06
C ILE A 6 68.02 -23.53 11.06
N SER A 7 67.14 -23.92 10.13
CA SER A 7 65.76 -23.40 10.00
C SER A 7 65.15 -23.70 8.62
N LEU A 8 64.22 -24.66 8.56
CA LEU A 8 63.16 -24.65 7.54
C LEU A 8 62.10 -23.66 8.04
N ALA A 9 62.05 -22.49 7.42
CA ALA A 9 60.98 -21.53 7.65
C ALA A 9 59.69 -22.03 6.98
N PHE A 10 58.77 -22.59 7.76
CA PHE A 10 57.37 -22.69 7.36
C PHE A 10 56.76 -21.28 7.45
N PHE A 11 56.66 -20.59 6.32
CA PHE A 11 55.80 -19.41 6.20
C PHE A 11 54.35 -19.87 6.24
N SER A 12 53.78 -19.99 7.45
CA SER A 12 52.34 -20.11 7.62
C SER A 12 51.72 -18.75 7.29
N LEU A 13 51.25 -18.60 6.05
CA LEU A 13 50.39 -17.49 5.64
C LEU A 13 49.09 -17.57 6.44
N ILE A 14 49.04 -16.87 7.58
CA ILE A 14 47.79 -16.59 8.28
C ILE A 14 47.05 -15.57 7.41
N THR A 15 46.22 -16.05 6.49
CA THR A 15 45.20 -15.22 5.84
C THR A 15 44.17 -14.87 6.91
N LEU A 16 44.33 -13.69 7.53
CA LEU A 16 43.32 -13.09 8.37
C LEU A 16 42.14 -12.72 7.47
N ALA A 17 41.17 -13.63 7.35
CA ALA A 17 39.89 -13.31 6.73
C ALA A 17 39.23 -12.22 7.59
N LEU A 18 39.15 -11.00 7.04
CA LEU A 18 38.34 -9.93 7.60
C LEU A 18 36.88 -10.38 7.53
N ILE A 19 36.38 -10.99 8.61
CA ILE A 19 34.96 -11.18 8.82
C ILE A 19 34.38 -9.78 9.06
N LEU A 20 34.03 -9.09 7.99
CA LEU A 20 33.15 -7.94 8.09
C LEU A 20 31.83 -8.46 8.66
N PRO A 21 31.33 -7.93 9.80
CA PRO A 21 29.98 -8.23 10.21
C PRO A 21 29.06 -7.68 9.12
N SER A 22 28.56 -8.56 8.26
CA SER A 22 27.42 -8.24 7.41
C SER A 22 26.29 -7.89 8.37
N ARG A 23 25.97 -6.60 8.50
CA ARG A 23 24.69 -6.22 9.10
C ARG A 23 23.63 -6.78 8.15
N ALA A 24 23.04 -7.90 8.53
CA ALA A 24 21.96 -8.51 7.77
C ALA A 24 20.91 -7.40 7.53
N GLN A 25 20.86 -6.88 6.31
CA GLN A 25 19.81 -5.98 5.90
C GLN A 25 18.56 -6.82 5.74
N ASP A 26 17.45 -6.34 6.30
CA ASP A 26 16.16 -6.99 6.13
C ASP A 26 15.82 -7.07 4.64
N SER A 27 15.55 -8.28 4.16
CA SER A 27 15.15 -8.50 2.78
C SER A 27 13.66 -8.18 2.59
N PRO A 28 13.20 -7.86 1.37
CA PRO A 28 11.79 -7.78 1.04
C PRO A 28 10.96 -8.99 1.52
N GLN A 29 11.57 -10.19 1.47
CA GLN A 29 10.89 -11.43 1.82
C GLN A 29 10.63 -11.54 3.32
N ASP A 30 11.52 -11.03 4.18
CA ASP A 30 11.35 -11.07 5.64
C ASP A 30 10.08 -10.32 6.07
N TYR A 31 9.84 -9.15 5.47
CA TYR A 31 8.60 -8.40 5.67
C TYR A 31 7.40 -9.17 5.10
N LEU A 32 7.47 -9.61 3.85
CA LEU A 32 6.35 -10.29 3.19
C LEU A 32 5.89 -11.54 3.95
N ASP A 33 6.82 -12.40 4.36
CA ASP A 33 6.51 -13.66 5.04
C ASP A 33 5.83 -13.40 6.39
N ALA A 34 6.32 -12.43 7.15
CA ALA A 34 5.72 -12.05 8.42
C ALA A 34 4.29 -11.52 8.24
N HIS A 35 4.05 -10.65 7.25
CA HIS A 35 2.72 -10.15 6.93
C HIS A 35 1.80 -11.28 6.43
N ASN A 36 2.26 -12.08 5.47
CA ASN A 36 1.46 -13.11 4.83
C ASN A 36 1.12 -14.26 5.77
N THR A 37 1.97 -14.55 6.76
CA THR A 37 1.64 -15.45 7.87
C THR A 37 0.47 -14.92 8.69
N ALA A 38 0.48 -13.64 9.08
CA ALA A 38 -0.60 -13.02 9.84
C ALA A 38 -1.91 -12.93 9.02
N ARG A 39 -1.82 -12.62 7.73
CA ARG A 39 -2.95 -12.54 6.80
C ARG A 39 -3.61 -13.90 6.57
N ALA A 40 -2.81 -14.95 6.37
CA ALA A 40 -3.32 -16.31 6.24
C ALA A 40 -4.08 -16.77 7.49
N ALA A 41 -3.64 -16.36 8.69
CA ALA A 41 -4.30 -16.72 9.94
C ALA A 41 -5.74 -16.18 10.08
N VAL A 42 -6.10 -15.13 9.32
CA VAL A 42 -7.45 -14.55 9.29
C VAL A 42 -8.15 -14.70 7.94
N GLY A 43 -7.57 -15.47 7.02
CA GLY A 43 -8.18 -15.81 5.73
C GLY A 43 -8.22 -14.67 4.70
N VAL A 44 -7.36 -13.66 4.81
CA VAL A 44 -7.23 -12.60 3.78
C VAL A 44 -6.09 -12.90 2.82
N GLY A 45 -6.23 -12.49 1.55
CA GLY A 45 -5.27 -12.81 0.48
C GLY A 45 -3.87 -12.24 0.74
N PRO A 46 -2.79 -12.85 0.24
CA PRO A 46 -1.42 -12.42 0.52
C PRO A 46 -1.08 -11.08 -0.16
N LEU A 47 -0.16 -10.34 0.45
CA LEU A 47 0.51 -9.18 -0.15
C LEU A 47 1.63 -9.64 -1.10
N THR A 48 1.88 -8.83 -2.13
CA THR A 48 3.04 -8.93 -3.01
C THR A 48 3.95 -7.72 -2.83
N TRP A 49 5.26 -7.90 -2.95
CA TRP A 49 6.21 -6.79 -2.86
C TRP A 49 6.06 -5.87 -4.08
N ASP A 50 6.09 -4.56 -3.85
CA ASP A 50 6.08 -3.55 -4.90
C ASP A 50 7.26 -2.58 -4.72
N THR A 51 8.12 -2.50 -5.74
CA THR A 51 9.33 -1.67 -5.68
C THR A 51 9.04 -0.17 -5.71
N THR A 52 7.89 0.25 -6.26
CA THR A 52 7.44 1.65 -6.24
C THR A 52 7.02 2.04 -4.83
N VAL A 53 6.24 1.18 -4.17
CA VAL A 53 5.83 1.37 -2.77
C VAL A 53 7.05 1.33 -1.85
N GLN A 54 8.01 0.44 -2.09
CA GLN A 54 9.27 0.40 -1.35
C GLN A 54 10.08 1.69 -1.52
N ALA A 55 10.19 2.21 -2.74
CA ALA A 55 10.91 3.45 -3.01
C ALA A 55 10.28 4.63 -2.25
N TYR A 56 8.95 4.67 -2.17
CA TYR A 56 8.24 5.65 -1.34
C TYR A 56 8.60 5.50 0.14
N ALA A 57 8.50 4.29 0.69
CA ALA A 57 8.84 3.99 2.08
C ALA A 57 10.28 4.41 2.40
N GLN A 58 11.23 4.11 1.51
CA GLN A 58 12.64 4.46 1.68
C GLN A 58 12.86 5.97 1.68
N ASN A 59 12.24 6.68 0.74
CA ASN A 59 12.31 8.14 0.67
C ASN A 59 11.76 8.79 1.95
N TYR A 60 10.68 8.25 2.50
CA TYR A 60 10.10 8.78 3.74
C TYR A 60 10.95 8.42 4.97
N ALA A 61 11.39 7.16 5.10
CA ALA A 61 12.26 6.73 6.18
C ALA A 61 13.56 7.56 6.23
N ASN A 62 14.16 7.87 5.08
CA ASN A 62 15.34 8.74 5.00
C ASN A 62 15.08 10.15 5.58
N GLN A 63 13.88 10.71 5.41
CA GLN A 63 13.51 12.00 6.01
C GLN A 63 13.41 11.93 7.54
N ARG A 64 13.11 10.74 8.10
CA ARG A 64 13.03 10.49 9.54
C ARG A 64 14.36 10.09 10.17
N ALA A 65 15.40 9.82 9.38
CA ALA A 65 16.71 9.41 9.90
C ALA A 65 17.36 10.46 10.83
N GLY A 66 16.90 11.73 10.81
CA GLY A 66 17.35 12.77 11.73
C GLY A 66 16.81 12.60 13.16
N ASP A 67 15.54 12.26 13.32
CA ASP A 67 14.83 12.30 14.61
C ASP A 67 14.22 10.96 15.06
N CYS A 68 13.95 10.04 14.12
CA CYS A 68 13.27 8.75 14.35
C CYS A 68 11.84 8.85 14.91
N ASN A 69 11.23 10.03 14.85
CA ASN A 69 9.90 10.25 15.41
C ASN A 69 8.83 9.51 14.56
N LEU A 70 7.82 8.95 15.21
CA LEU A 70 6.72 8.21 14.55
C LEU A 70 5.61 9.17 14.11
N VAL A 71 5.86 9.96 13.05
CA VAL A 71 4.81 10.77 12.41
C VAL A 71 4.54 10.20 11.04
N HIS A 72 3.27 10.11 10.66
CA HIS A 72 2.87 9.57 9.37
C HIS A 72 3.18 10.52 8.20
N SER A 73 3.51 9.95 7.05
CA SER A 73 3.85 10.69 5.83
C SER A 73 2.71 11.51 5.25
N SER A 74 1.45 11.17 5.59
CA SER A 74 0.24 11.68 4.94
C SER A 74 0.24 11.42 3.41
N GLY A 75 0.95 10.38 2.98
CA GLY A 75 1.02 9.93 1.60
C GLY A 75 -0.25 9.23 1.10
N PRO A 76 -0.23 8.78 -0.17
CA PRO A 76 -1.36 8.08 -0.77
C PRO A 76 -1.55 6.66 -0.21
N TYR A 77 -0.51 6.08 0.38
CA TYR A 77 -0.49 4.69 0.85
C TYR A 77 -0.95 4.55 2.31
N GLY A 78 -1.38 3.34 2.67
CA GLY A 78 -1.46 2.94 4.08
C GLY A 78 -0.06 2.93 4.67
N GLU A 79 0.08 3.07 5.98
CA GLU A 79 1.40 3.19 6.59
C GLU A 79 1.42 2.66 8.02
N ASN A 80 2.37 1.78 8.30
CA ASN A 80 2.76 1.41 9.66
C ASN A 80 4.19 1.86 9.91
N LEU A 81 4.42 2.43 11.09
CA LEU A 81 5.74 2.89 11.52
C LEU A 81 6.14 2.15 12.80
N ALA A 82 7.44 1.89 12.93
CA ALA A 82 8.02 1.29 14.12
C ALA A 82 9.36 1.95 14.44
N TRP A 83 9.65 2.04 15.72
CA TRP A 83 10.94 2.49 16.23
C TRP A 83 11.45 1.52 17.29
N GLY A 84 12.74 1.25 17.24
CA GLY A 84 13.46 0.53 18.28
C GLY A 84 14.70 1.28 18.72
N SER A 85 15.02 1.24 20.02
CA SER A 85 16.24 1.84 20.57
C SER A 85 17.53 1.14 20.11
N ALA A 86 17.40 -0.12 19.68
CA ALA A 86 18.48 -0.94 19.11
C ALA A 86 18.29 -1.15 17.61
N ASP A 87 19.02 -2.12 17.04
CA ASP A 87 18.77 -2.61 15.69
C ASP A 87 17.47 -3.42 15.71
N LEU A 88 16.38 -2.82 15.22
CA LEU A 88 15.07 -3.46 15.10
C LEU A 88 15.01 -4.17 13.75
N SER A 89 14.70 -5.47 13.73
CA SER A 89 14.50 -6.19 12.47
C SER A 89 13.15 -5.87 11.85
N GLY A 90 13.02 -6.07 10.54
CA GLY A 90 11.77 -5.97 9.82
C GLY A 90 10.72 -6.91 10.35
N THR A 91 11.11 -8.17 10.58
CA THR A 91 10.23 -9.20 11.16
C THR A 91 9.74 -8.83 12.55
N ASP A 92 10.61 -8.26 13.41
CA ASP A 92 10.21 -7.82 14.75
C ASP A 92 9.25 -6.63 14.70
N ALA A 93 9.46 -5.67 13.79
CA ALA A 93 8.53 -4.56 13.59
C ALA A 93 7.14 -5.07 13.16
N VAL A 94 7.08 -6.01 12.22
CA VAL A 94 5.81 -6.63 11.80
C VAL A 94 5.18 -7.40 12.96
N LYS A 95 5.98 -8.11 13.76
CA LYS A 95 5.48 -8.81 14.94
C LYS A 95 4.85 -7.83 15.94
N MET A 96 5.49 -6.69 16.23
CA MET A 96 4.93 -5.66 17.12
C MET A 96 3.56 -5.18 16.63
N TRP A 97 3.41 -4.94 15.33
CA TRP A 97 2.13 -4.57 14.73
C TRP A 97 1.09 -5.69 14.81
N VAL A 98 1.51 -6.95 14.58
CA VAL A 98 0.62 -8.11 14.63
C VAL A 98 0.16 -8.43 16.06
N ASP A 99 1.00 -8.19 17.06
CA ASP A 99 0.68 -8.46 18.47
C ASP A 99 -0.48 -7.60 19.00
N GLU A 100 -0.78 -6.45 18.36
CA GLU A 100 -1.96 -5.64 18.66
C GLU A 100 -3.29 -6.42 18.46
N LYS A 101 -3.28 -7.53 17.72
CA LYS A 101 -4.44 -8.43 17.58
C LYS A 101 -5.03 -8.89 18.92
N ALA A 102 -4.23 -8.91 19.99
CA ALA A 102 -4.68 -9.27 21.33
C ALA A 102 -5.77 -8.32 21.86
N TYR A 103 -5.87 -7.13 21.30
CA TYR A 103 -6.82 -6.08 21.69
C TYR A 103 -7.95 -5.87 20.68
N TYR A 104 -7.94 -6.61 19.56
CA TYR A 104 -8.91 -6.44 18.49
C TYR A 104 -10.04 -7.47 18.59
N ASP A 105 -11.27 -6.98 18.63
CA ASP A 105 -12.49 -7.79 18.62
C ASP A 105 -13.07 -7.82 17.19
N TYR A 106 -13.13 -9.01 16.62
CA TYR A 106 -13.64 -9.24 15.26
C TYR A 106 -15.16 -9.17 15.18
N ASP A 107 -15.88 -9.54 16.24
CA ASP A 107 -17.34 -9.59 16.24
C ASP A 107 -17.92 -8.18 16.20
N SER A 108 -17.33 -7.27 16.98
CA SER A 108 -17.71 -5.86 17.01
C SER A 108 -16.90 -4.99 16.04
N ASN A 109 -15.87 -5.53 15.40
CA ASN A 109 -14.93 -4.80 14.55
C ASN A 109 -14.35 -3.56 15.26
N SER A 110 -13.90 -3.76 16.51
CA SER A 110 -13.45 -2.66 17.39
C SER A 110 -12.16 -3.01 18.12
N CYS A 111 -11.37 -1.98 18.45
CA CYS A 111 -10.25 -2.11 19.35
C CYS A 111 -10.70 -1.92 20.81
N ALA A 112 -10.11 -2.67 21.73
CA ALA A 112 -10.33 -2.48 23.16
C ALA A 112 -10.03 -1.03 23.58
N ALA A 113 -10.75 -0.55 24.60
CA ALA A 113 -10.58 0.80 25.12
C ALA A 113 -9.12 1.06 25.54
N ASP A 114 -8.62 2.25 25.21
CA ASP A 114 -7.25 2.69 25.48
C ASP A 114 -6.13 1.82 24.88
N GLN A 115 -6.45 0.97 23.90
CA GLN A 115 -5.49 0.17 23.15
C GLN A 115 -5.30 0.66 21.72
N GLN A 116 -4.26 0.15 21.05
CA GLN A 116 -3.98 0.40 19.64
C GLN A 116 -4.15 -0.90 18.86
N CYS A 117 -4.88 -0.81 17.76
CA CYS A 117 -5.07 -1.92 16.82
C CYS A 117 -4.84 -1.51 15.36
N GLY A 118 -4.51 -0.23 15.13
CA GLY A 118 -4.42 0.34 13.79
C GLY A 118 -3.31 -0.31 12.96
N HIS A 119 -2.19 -0.68 13.58
CA HIS A 119 -1.14 -1.35 12.86
C HIS A 119 -1.56 -2.77 12.48
N TYR A 120 -2.21 -3.48 13.41
CA TYR A 120 -2.75 -4.81 13.13
C TYR A 120 -3.78 -4.79 12.00
N THR A 121 -4.79 -3.94 12.08
CA THR A 121 -5.86 -3.87 11.07
C THR A 121 -5.32 -3.49 9.70
N GLN A 122 -4.24 -2.71 9.61
CA GLN A 122 -3.56 -2.45 8.34
C GLN A 122 -2.81 -3.69 7.82
N VAL A 123 -2.09 -4.42 8.66
CA VAL A 123 -1.39 -5.67 8.25
C VAL A 123 -2.38 -6.67 7.64
N VAL A 124 -3.56 -6.82 8.26
CA VAL A 124 -4.61 -7.75 7.82
C VAL A 124 -5.72 -7.10 6.99
N TRP A 125 -5.49 -5.91 6.44
CA TRP A 125 -6.51 -5.23 5.64
C TRP A 125 -6.79 -6.00 4.36
N GLY A 126 -8.03 -6.45 4.17
CA GLY A 126 -8.39 -7.37 3.09
C GLY A 126 -8.10 -6.84 1.68
N ASN A 127 -8.27 -5.52 1.48
CA ASN A 127 -8.10 -4.91 0.16
C ASN A 127 -6.67 -4.46 -0.15
N SER A 128 -5.77 -4.38 0.84
CA SER A 128 -4.37 -4.07 0.57
C SER A 128 -3.73 -5.26 -0.16
N ALA A 129 -3.04 -4.98 -1.26
CA ALA A 129 -2.49 -6.01 -2.15
C ALA A 129 -0.97 -5.91 -2.32
N ARG A 130 -0.43 -4.69 -2.26
CA ARG A 130 0.99 -4.39 -2.46
C ARG A 130 1.61 -3.87 -1.16
N LEU A 131 2.86 -4.28 -0.91
CA LEU A 131 3.65 -3.89 0.24
C LEU A 131 5.01 -3.37 -0.21
N GLY A 132 5.50 -2.31 0.44
CA GLY A 132 6.89 -1.89 0.36
C GLY A 132 7.35 -1.31 1.68
N CYS A 133 8.52 -1.73 2.15
CA CYS A 133 9.05 -1.33 3.44
C CYS A 133 10.48 -0.79 3.34
N ALA A 134 10.85 0.02 4.32
CA ALA A 134 12.20 0.54 4.45
C ALA A 134 12.63 0.63 5.90
N LYS A 135 13.93 0.52 6.11
CA LYS A 135 14.61 0.63 7.40
C LYS A 135 15.72 1.66 7.30
N VAL A 136 15.82 2.52 8.30
CA VAL A 136 16.95 3.44 8.44
C VAL A 136 17.48 3.44 9.87
N LYS A 137 18.78 3.63 10.00
CA LYS A 137 19.41 3.94 11.29
C LYS A 137 19.32 5.43 11.54
N CYS A 138 18.86 5.83 12.72
CA CYS A 138 18.73 7.24 13.03
C CYS A 138 19.98 7.84 13.65
N SER A 139 20.14 9.14 13.43
CA SER A 139 21.26 9.96 13.94
C SER A 139 21.21 10.08 15.46
N THR A 140 20.01 10.05 16.03
CA THR A 140 19.72 10.00 17.46
C THR A 140 19.95 8.61 18.09
N GLY A 141 20.30 7.60 17.28
CA GLY A 141 20.36 6.20 17.68
C GLY A 141 19.06 5.46 17.40
N GLY A 142 19.12 4.12 17.51
CA GLY A 142 18.00 3.25 17.18
C GLY A 142 17.72 3.13 15.67
N THR A 143 16.57 2.53 15.39
CA THR A 143 16.14 2.14 14.04
C THR A 143 14.70 2.60 13.82
N PHE A 144 14.46 3.21 12.67
CA PHE A 144 13.12 3.51 12.17
C PHE A 144 12.77 2.54 11.04
N ILE A 145 11.59 1.96 11.09
CA ILE A 145 11.03 1.12 10.03
C ILE A 145 9.67 1.69 9.61
N GLY A 146 9.46 1.81 8.31
CA GLY A 146 8.17 2.17 7.73
C GLY A 146 7.77 1.14 6.68
N CYS A 147 6.54 0.66 6.73
CA CYS A 147 5.92 -0.16 5.70
C CYS A 147 4.70 0.56 5.13
N ASN A 148 4.62 0.65 3.81
CA ASN A 148 3.51 1.23 3.07
C ASN A 148 2.68 0.16 2.35
N TYR A 149 1.37 0.38 2.32
CA TYR A 149 0.37 -0.57 1.83
C TYR A 149 -0.49 0.05 0.73
N ASP A 150 -0.74 -0.71 -0.33
CA ASP A 150 -1.49 -0.21 -1.47
C ASP A 150 -2.49 -1.26 -2.00
N PRO A 151 -3.79 -0.93 -2.08
CA PRO A 151 -4.45 0.27 -1.55
C PRO A 151 -4.31 0.44 -0.02
N PRO A 152 -4.44 1.69 0.52
CA PRO A 152 -4.47 1.96 1.96
C PRO A 152 -5.61 1.22 2.66
N GLY A 153 -5.40 0.88 3.93
CA GLY A 153 -6.45 0.41 4.83
C GLY A 153 -6.94 1.48 5.81
N ASN A 154 -7.61 1.04 6.87
CA ASN A 154 -8.01 1.88 8.01
C ASN A 154 -8.77 3.16 7.63
N TYR A 155 -9.73 3.04 6.71
CA TYR A 155 -10.53 4.17 6.26
C TYR A 155 -11.30 4.82 7.41
N ASP A 156 -11.18 6.14 7.50
CA ASP A 156 -12.00 6.96 8.38
C ASP A 156 -13.46 7.02 7.87
N ALA A 157 -14.33 7.64 8.66
CA ALA A 157 -15.76 7.73 8.34
C ALA A 157 -16.03 8.46 7.02
N ASN A 158 -15.25 9.50 6.71
CA ASN A 158 -15.41 10.28 5.47
C ASN A 158 -15.05 9.42 4.26
N MET A 159 -13.96 8.67 4.34
CA MET A 159 -13.53 7.75 3.29
C MET A 159 -14.55 6.63 3.08
N LYS A 160 -15.07 6.04 4.16
CA LYS A 160 -16.15 5.03 4.07
C LYS A 160 -17.38 5.59 3.36
N GLN A 161 -17.79 6.82 3.70
CA GLN A 161 -18.93 7.47 3.06
C GLN A 161 -18.68 7.77 1.58
N ALA A 162 -17.49 8.29 1.23
CA ALA A 162 -17.12 8.55 -0.16
C ALA A 162 -17.11 7.27 -1.00
N LEU A 163 -16.56 6.17 -0.47
CA LEU A 163 -16.56 4.86 -1.13
C LEU A 163 -17.98 4.32 -1.32
N GLN A 164 -18.86 4.45 -0.33
CA GLN A 164 -20.27 4.04 -0.45
C GLN A 164 -21.02 4.85 -1.51
N SER A 165 -20.83 6.18 -1.51
CA SER A 165 -21.40 7.07 -2.53
C SER A 165 -20.90 6.65 -3.92
N CYS A 166 -19.59 6.50 -4.09
CA CYS A 166 -19.01 6.08 -5.35
C CYS A 166 -19.52 4.71 -5.82
N ALA A 167 -19.62 3.72 -4.91
CA ALA A 167 -20.14 2.40 -5.26
C ALA A 167 -21.58 2.48 -5.80
N SER A 168 -22.44 3.32 -5.21
CA SER A 168 -23.81 3.53 -5.70
C SER A 168 -23.83 4.13 -7.11
N ARG A 169 -22.93 5.07 -7.40
CA ARG A 169 -22.82 5.70 -8.72
C ARG A 169 -22.37 4.71 -9.79
N TYR A 170 -21.34 3.92 -9.49
CA TYR A 170 -20.89 2.86 -10.39
C TYR A 170 -21.93 1.75 -10.58
N ASP A 171 -22.77 1.50 -9.58
CA ASP A 171 -23.88 0.56 -9.72
C ASP A 171 -24.89 1.04 -10.78
N ALA A 172 -25.19 2.35 -10.80
CA ALA A 172 -26.02 2.97 -11.85
C ALA A 172 -25.35 2.82 -13.23
N ILE A 173 -24.06 3.14 -13.35
CA ILE A 173 -23.31 2.97 -14.61
C ILE A 173 -23.42 1.53 -15.14
N ILE A 174 -23.19 0.55 -14.27
CA ILE A 174 -23.10 -0.87 -14.64
C ILE A 174 -24.47 -1.47 -14.95
N LYS A 175 -25.52 -1.07 -14.23
CA LYS A 175 -26.85 -1.68 -14.34
C LYS A 175 -27.81 -0.93 -15.24
N GLU A 176 -27.62 0.37 -15.40
CA GLU A 176 -28.56 1.26 -16.08
C GLU A 176 -27.85 1.89 -17.29
N ASP A 177 -26.94 2.85 -17.10
CA ASP A 177 -26.39 3.68 -18.17
C ASP A 177 -25.79 2.87 -19.33
N ILE A 178 -24.86 1.95 -19.03
CA ILE A 178 -24.17 1.18 -20.06
C ILE A 178 -25.13 0.18 -20.73
N PRO A 179 -25.90 -0.65 -20.00
CA PRO A 179 -26.90 -1.52 -20.62
C PRO A 179 -27.93 -0.78 -21.49
N GLU A 180 -28.42 0.36 -21.02
CA GLU A 180 -29.40 1.19 -21.74
C GLU A 180 -28.79 1.79 -23.00
N SER A 181 -27.59 2.36 -22.92
CA SER A 181 -26.87 2.86 -24.09
C SER A 181 -26.61 1.75 -25.11
N LEU A 182 -26.21 0.55 -24.66
CA LEU A 182 -26.00 -0.60 -25.54
C LEU A 182 -27.30 -1.02 -26.25
N GLN A 183 -28.43 -1.02 -25.55
CA GLN A 183 -29.73 -1.33 -26.16
C GLN A 183 -30.14 -0.27 -27.18
N ALA A 184 -29.97 1.01 -26.85
CA ALA A 184 -30.31 2.12 -27.74
C ALA A 184 -29.46 2.14 -29.01
N LEU A 185 -28.16 1.84 -28.91
CA LEU A 185 -27.30 1.66 -30.08
C LEU A 185 -27.82 0.56 -31.02
N ARG A 186 -28.25 -0.58 -30.46
CA ARG A 186 -28.80 -1.70 -31.26
C ARG A 186 -30.11 -1.35 -31.96
N LEU A 187 -30.90 -0.45 -31.37
CA LEU A 187 -32.17 0.01 -31.92
C LEU A 187 -32.04 1.24 -32.83
N GLY A 188 -30.83 1.78 -33.01
CA GLY A 188 -30.59 3.01 -33.77
C GLY A 188 -31.11 4.29 -33.08
N ILE A 189 -31.31 4.25 -31.76
CA ILE A 189 -31.81 5.38 -30.95
C ILE A 189 -30.60 6.15 -30.39
N TYR A 190 -29.80 6.75 -31.27
CA TYR A 190 -28.47 7.27 -30.92
C TYR A 190 -28.49 8.38 -29.86
N LYS A 191 -29.49 9.28 -29.85
CA LYS A 191 -29.58 10.34 -28.83
C LYS A 191 -29.75 9.78 -27.41
N PHE A 192 -30.44 8.65 -27.27
CA PHE A 192 -30.58 8.00 -25.96
C PHE A 192 -29.28 7.30 -25.56
N ALA A 193 -28.59 6.68 -26.53
CA ALA A 193 -27.27 6.10 -26.30
C ALA A 193 -26.22 7.13 -25.86
N GLU A 194 -26.23 8.32 -26.46
CA GLU A 194 -25.39 9.46 -26.07
C GLU A 194 -25.68 9.89 -24.63
N GLY A 195 -26.97 9.96 -24.26
CA GLY A 195 -27.43 10.29 -22.91
C GLY A 195 -26.79 9.39 -21.85
N GLY A 196 -26.93 8.06 -21.99
CA GLY A 196 -26.35 7.13 -21.01
C GLY A 196 -24.82 7.19 -20.95
N THR A 197 -24.12 7.38 -22.08
CA THR A 197 -22.65 7.56 -22.04
C THR A 197 -22.23 8.87 -21.37
N THR A 198 -23.04 9.92 -21.49
CA THR A 198 -22.78 11.21 -20.84
C THR A 198 -23.07 11.13 -19.34
N ASP A 199 -24.13 10.41 -18.95
CA ASP A 199 -24.47 10.19 -17.55
C ASP A 199 -23.40 9.36 -16.84
N ALA A 200 -22.91 8.29 -17.49
CA ALA A 200 -21.79 7.51 -16.96
C ALA A 200 -20.53 8.35 -16.72
N ALA A 201 -20.24 9.31 -17.61
CA ALA A 201 -19.15 10.26 -17.40
C ALA A 201 -19.42 11.17 -16.19
N PHE A 202 -20.64 11.69 -16.06
CA PHE A 202 -21.04 12.54 -14.95
C PHE A 202 -20.97 11.81 -13.60
N GLU A 203 -21.38 10.54 -13.55
CA GLU A 203 -21.34 9.71 -12.35
C GLU A 203 -19.90 9.40 -11.92
N ALA A 204 -19.02 9.06 -12.87
CA ALA A 204 -17.59 8.87 -12.60
C ALA A 204 -16.92 10.15 -12.08
N LYS A 205 -17.23 11.30 -12.69
CA LYS A 205 -16.76 12.61 -12.20
C LYS A 205 -17.30 12.91 -10.82
N SER A 206 -18.58 12.66 -10.57
CA SER A 206 -19.19 12.95 -9.27
C SER A 206 -18.61 12.08 -8.16
N CYS A 207 -18.34 10.79 -8.44
CA CYS A 207 -17.58 9.94 -7.53
C CYS A 207 -16.20 10.56 -7.20
N GLU A 208 -15.51 11.13 -8.19
CA GLU A 208 -14.21 11.77 -7.96
C GLU A 208 -14.27 12.96 -7.00
N GLU A 209 -15.35 13.74 -7.08
CA GLU A 209 -15.48 14.95 -6.25
C GLU A 209 -15.69 14.62 -4.76
N GLU A 210 -16.26 13.45 -4.44
CA GLU A 210 -16.47 12.99 -3.05
C GLU A 210 -15.14 12.75 -2.33
N PHE A 211 -14.10 12.33 -3.06
CA PHE A 211 -12.78 12.09 -2.48
C PHE A 211 -12.00 13.38 -2.19
N ARG A 212 -12.46 14.57 -2.63
CA ARG A 212 -11.78 15.85 -2.34
C ARG A 212 -11.67 16.16 -0.84
N ARG A 213 -12.56 15.60 -0.03
CA ARG A 213 -12.56 15.77 1.43
C ARG A 213 -11.77 14.69 2.17
N CYS A 214 -11.21 13.73 1.44
CA CYS A 214 -10.47 12.60 1.98
C CYS A 214 -8.96 12.89 1.99
N LYS A 215 -8.26 12.35 2.98
CA LYS A 215 -6.81 12.55 3.15
C LYS A 215 -5.95 11.81 2.11
N SER A 216 -6.51 10.81 1.42
CA SER A 216 -5.82 10.05 0.37
C SER A 216 -6.79 9.79 -0.80
N PRO A 217 -6.42 10.10 -2.06
CA PRO A 217 -7.28 9.85 -3.21
C PRO A 217 -7.12 8.40 -3.69
N VAL A 218 -7.88 7.47 -3.09
CA VAL A 218 -7.71 6.02 -3.32
C VAL A 218 -8.18 5.54 -4.71
N LEU A 219 -8.94 6.36 -5.45
CA LEU A 219 -9.54 5.98 -6.75
C LEU A 219 -9.43 7.06 -7.84
N ALA A 220 -8.65 8.12 -7.61
CA ALA A 220 -8.73 9.32 -8.43
C ALA A 220 -8.45 9.11 -9.92
N ASP A 221 -7.42 8.34 -10.19
CA ASP A 221 -7.01 8.05 -11.56
C ASP A 221 -8.02 7.13 -12.26
N MET A 222 -8.64 6.19 -11.54
CA MET A 222 -9.63 5.27 -12.12
C MET A 222 -10.91 6.00 -12.52
N ASN A 223 -11.43 6.89 -11.65
CA ASN A 223 -12.62 7.67 -11.95
C ASN A 223 -12.41 8.58 -13.17
N ARG A 224 -11.23 9.20 -13.28
CA ARG A 224 -10.87 10.00 -14.45
C ARG A 224 -10.85 9.17 -15.73
N VAL A 225 -10.27 7.97 -15.69
CA VAL A 225 -10.26 7.08 -16.86
C VAL A 225 -11.69 6.69 -17.27
N VAL A 226 -12.55 6.33 -16.33
CA VAL A 226 -13.95 5.97 -16.63
C VAL A 226 -14.71 7.17 -17.20
N HIS A 227 -14.52 8.36 -16.63
CA HIS A 227 -15.05 9.61 -17.19
C HIS A 227 -14.59 9.81 -18.64
N ASP A 228 -13.27 9.77 -18.90
CA ASP A 228 -12.70 10.08 -20.20
C ASP A 228 -13.14 9.07 -21.27
N VAL A 229 -13.17 7.77 -20.94
CA VAL A 229 -13.69 6.72 -21.82
C VAL A 229 -15.17 6.95 -22.15
N SER A 230 -15.97 7.33 -21.17
CA SER A 230 -17.41 7.57 -21.35
C SER A 230 -17.68 8.81 -22.22
N ILE A 231 -16.88 9.88 -22.08
CA ILE A 231 -16.93 11.06 -22.96
C ILE A 231 -16.52 10.72 -24.40
N VAL A 232 -15.48 9.90 -24.59
CA VAL A 232 -15.10 9.42 -25.92
C VAL A 232 -16.25 8.61 -26.56
N ALA A 233 -16.90 7.73 -25.79
CA ALA A 233 -18.06 6.98 -26.27
C ALA A 233 -19.21 7.92 -26.69
N ALA A 234 -19.55 8.92 -25.88
CA ALA A 234 -20.57 9.92 -26.23
C ALA A 234 -20.23 10.67 -27.53
N SER A 235 -18.96 11.05 -27.70
CA SER A 235 -18.48 11.77 -28.89
C SER A 235 -18.59 10.93 -30.17
N ILE A 236 -18.34 9.62 -30.06
CA ILE A 236 -18.53 8.68 -31.18
C ILE A 236 -20.01 8.63 -31.57
N VAL A 237 -20.92 8.54 -30.60
CA VAL A 237 -22.37 8.52 -30.85
C VAL A 237 -22.85 9.81 -31.52
N GLN A 238 -22.36 10.98 -31.07
CA GLN A 238 -22.65 12.27 -31.70
C GLN A 238 -22.16 12.37 -33.15
N THR A 239 -20.99 11.78 -33.43
CA THR A 239 -20.45 11.75 -34.79
C THR A 239 -21.36 10.95 -35.72
N ILE A 240 -21.86 9.78 -35.26
CA ILE A 240 -22.83 8.97 -36.01
C ILE A 240 -24.15 9.73 -36.25
N LEU A 241 -24.59 10.57 -35.30
CA LEU A 241 -25.78 11.40 -35.45
C LEU A 241 -25.64 12.53 -36.49
N SER A 242 -24.41 12.87 -36.88
CA SER A 242 -24.11 14.02 -37.74
C SER A 242 -24.01 13.66 -39.23
N ASP A 243 -24.07 12.38 -39.58
CA ASP A 243 -24.04 11.81 -40.94
C ASP A 243 -25.42 11.23 -41.33
#